data_AF-A0A7N9IED6-F1
#
_entry.id   AF-A0A7N9IED6-F1
#
_cell.length_a   1.000
_cell.length_b   1.000
_cell.length_c   1.000
_cell.angle_alpha   90.00
_cell.angle_beta   90.00
_cell.angle_gamma   90.00
#
_symmetry.space_group_name_H-M   'P 1'
#
loop_
_entity.id
_entity.type
_entity.pdbx_description
1 polymer ?
#
loop_
_entity_poly.entity_id
_entity_poly.type
_entity_poly.pdbx_seq_one_letter_code
_entity_poly.pdbx_strand_id
1 'polypeptide(L)'
;MDPSFLLSFPLLLTLLPPCSACLCKLVHPQTVYCETDVVIIVDILGPGQITRTRRNFKVNVTQVLKAPKGTSEIRYIYTPRRQEDCGYTVVNSHQSQLLIAGYLSRGKVYFTRCHLFYFWYRLTPHQQLGFQSVYNAGCDCQILPCLLCWRNCPEPDVTDCTWKQANYQETDHYKHS
;
A
#
# COMPACT_ATOMS: atom_id res chain seq x y z
N MET A 1 -41.26 -3.47 -30.48
CA MET A 1 -40.08 -3.05 -29.69
C MET A 1 -39.77 -1.64 -30.11
N ASP A 2 -40.21 -0.65 -29.33
CA ASP A 2 -40.15 0.75 -29.74
C ASP A 2 -38.69 1.24 -29.83
N PRO A 3 -38.31 1.94 -30.91
CA PRO A 3 -36.94 2.42 -31.14
C PRO A 3 -36.49 3.48 -30.12
N SER A 4 -37.43 4.04 -29.35
CA SER A 4 -37.19 5.02 -28.28
C SER A 4 -36.38 4.48 -27.11
N PHE A 5 -36.35 3.16 -26.89
CA PHE A 5 -35.58 2.53 -25.81
C PHE A 5 -34.08 2.36 -26.13
N LEU A 6 -33.68 2.45 -27.40
CA LEU A 6 -32.28 2.24 -27.82
C LEU A 6 -31.41 3.48 -27.64
N LEU A 7 -32.02 4.67 -27.59
CA LEU A 7 -31.32 5.95 -27.40
C LEU A 7 -31.27 6.40 -25.94
N SER A 8 -32.08 5.82 -25.06
CA SER A 8 -32.10 6.17 -23.63
C SER A 8 -30.91 5.60 -22.85
N PHE A 9 -30.42 4.42 -23.25
CA PHE A 9 -29.31 3.73 -22.58
C PHE A 9 -27.95 4.46 -22.66
N PRO A 10 -27.48 4.96 -23.83
CA PRO A 10 -26.22 5.69 -23.91
C PRO A 10 -26.27 7.05 -23.20
N LEU A 11 -27.44 7.71 -23.17
CA LEU A 11 -27.62 8.99 -22.47
C LEU A 11 -27.48 8.82 -20.94
N LEU A 12 -27.98 7.70 -20.40
CA LEU A 12 -27.88 7.37 -18.97
C LEU A 12 -26.42 7.14 -18.52
N LEU A 13 -25.56 6.60 -19.37
CA LEU A 13 -24.14 6.39 -19.05
C LEU A 13 -23.35 7.69 -18.91
N THR A 14 -23.74 8.76 -19.62
CA THR A 14 -23.06 10.08 -19.54
C THR A 14 -23.39 10.86 -18.28
N LEU A 15 -24.50 10.50 -17.60
CA LEU A 15 -24.97 11.12 -16.36
C LEU A 15 -24.38 10.46 -15.10
N LEU A 16 -23.73 9.30 -15.24
CA LEU A 16 -23.05 8.65 -14.12
C LEU A 16 -21.75 9.41 -13.84
N PRO A 17 -21.59 10.02 -12.65
CA PRO A 17 -20.31 10.62 -12.28
C PRO A 17 -19.22 9.54 -12.33
N PRO A 18 -18.00 9.88 -12.79
CA PRO A 18 -16.90 8.93 -12.76
C PRO A 18 -16.75 8.41 -11.32
N CYS A 19 -16.85 7.10 -11.16
CA CYS A 19 -16.64 6.46 -9.88
C CYS A 19 -15.15 6.56 -9.54
N SER A 20 -14.75 7.66 -8.91
CA SER A 20 -13.40 7.79 -8.38
C SER A 20 -13.32 6.97 -7.10
N ALA A 21 -12.77 5.77 -7.20
CA ALA A 21 -12.44 4.94 -6.06
C ALA A 21 -10.92 4.74 -6.00
N CYS A 22 -10.38 4.71 -4.78
CA CYS A 22 -9.00 4.33 -4.59
C CYS A 22 -8.86 2.81 -4.80
N LEU A 23 -8.06 2.40 -5.78
CA LEU A 23 -7.69 1.00 -6.02
C LEU A 23 -6.21 0.80 -5.75
N CYS A 24 -5.89 -0.13 -4.85
CA CYS A 24 -4.52 -0.45 -4.47
C CYS A 24 -4.06 -1.74 -5.14
N LYS A 25 -2.83 -1.74 -5.66
CA LYS A 25 -2.17 -2.96 -6.14
C LYS A 25 -1.79 -3.84 -4.95
N LEU A 26 -1.97 -5.15 -5.06
CA LEU A 26 -1.39 -6.09 -4.09
C LEU A 26 0.13 -6.16 -4.34
N VAL A 27 0.91 -5.80 -3.33
CA VAL A 27 2.38 -5.70 -3.42
C VAL A 27 2.99 -6.43 -2.23
N HIS A 28 4.08 -7.17 -2.47
CA HIS A 28 4.80 -7.87 -1.40
C HIS A 28 5.42 -6.85 -0.41
N PRO A 29 5.41 -7.10 0.91
CA PRO A 29 5.96 -6.17 1.91
C PRO A 29 7.40 -5.72 1.64
N GLN A 30 8.28 -6.62 1.18
CA GLN A 30 9.66 -6.28 0.77
C GLN A 30 9.69 -5.28 -0.38
N THR A 31 8.85 -5.46 -1.41
CA THR A 31 8.78 -4.52 -2.53
C THR A 31 8.37 -3.13 -2.03
N VAL A 32 7.39 -3.04 -1.12
CA VAL A 32 7.03 -1.76 -0.48
C VAL A 32 8.21 -1.17 0.30
N TYR A 33 8.93 -1.99 1.07
CA TYR A 33 10.13 -1.55 1.79
C TYR A 33 11.17 -0.97 0.84
N CYS A 34 11.40 -1.62 -0.30
CA CYS A 34 12.45 -1.24 -1.27
C CYS A 34 12.07 0.00 -2.07
N GLU A 35 10.82 0.11 -2.53
CA GLU A 35 10.35 1.21 -3.39
C GLU A 35 10.09 2.52 -2.63
N THR A 36 9.87 2.46 -1.31
CA THR A 36 9.59 3.67 -0.50
C THR A 36 10.87 4.26 0.12
N ASP A 37 10.89 5.57 0.33
CA ASP A 37 12.08 6.24 0.90
C ASP A 37 12.19 6.01 2.41
N VAL A 38 11.05 5.96 3.10
CA VAL A 38 10.96 5.95 4.56
C VAL A 38 10.00 4.86 5.03
N VAL A 39 10.43 4.09 6.02
CA VAL A 39 9.62 3.10 6.74
C VAL A 39 9.78 3.33 8.23
N ILE A 40 8.69 3.69 8.91
CA ILE A 40 8.68 4.10 10.31
C ILE A 40 7.51 3.45 11.06
N ILE A 41 7.69 3.20 12.35
CA ILE A 41 6.61 2.86 13.27
C ILE A 41 6.26 4.13 14.05
N VAL A 42 4.97 4.47 14.06
CA VAL A 42 4.48 5.72 14.67
C VAL A 42 3.26 5.52 15.53
N ASP A 43 3.09 6.42 16.50
CA ASP A 43 1.81 6.68 17.13
C ASP A 43 1.20 7.94 16.54
N ILE A 44 -0.03 7.86 16.07
CA ILE A 44 -0.80 9.04 15.66
C ILE A 44 -1.36 9.70 16.93
N LEU A 45 -0.91 10.92 17.17
CA LEU A 45 -1.32 11.74 18.31
C LEU A 45 -2.59 12.55 18.03
N GLY A 46 -2.93 12.72 16.75
CA GLY A 46 -4.14 13.42 16.32
C GLY A 46 -3.99 14.09 14.95
N PRO A 47 -5.07 14.74 14.48
CA PRO A 47 -5.06 15.51 13.24
C PRO A 47 -4.14 16.73 13.37
N GLY A 48 -3.48 17.09 12.28
CA GLY A 48 -2.82 18.39 12.15
C GLY A 48 -3.57 19.30 11.19
N GLN A 49 -2.83 19.93 10.27
CA GLN A 49 -3.37 20.84 9.26
C GLN A 49 -4.11 20.10 8.14
N ILE A 50 -5.25 20.65 7.74
CA ILE A 50 -6.03 20.23 6.57
C ILE A 50 -5.96 21.35 5.53
N THR A 51 -5.58 21.00 4.32
CA THR A 51 -5.56 21.88 3.14
C THR A 51 -6.60 21.42 2.12
N ARG A 52 -6.70 22.10 0.98
CA ARG A 52 -7.64 21.70 -0.09
C ARG A 52 -7.41 20.26 -0.55
N THR A 53 -6.16 19.85 -0.73
CA THR A 53 -5.78 18.58 -1.35
C THR A 53 -5.21 17.55 -0.38
N ARG A 54 -4.66 18.00 0.76
CA ARG A 54 -3.93 17.13 1.70
C ARG A 54 -4.37 17.36 3.13
N ARG A 55 -4.19 16.36 3.98
CA ARG A 55 -4.21 16.47 5.43
C ARG A 55 -2.94 15.87 6.00
N ASN A 56 -2.61 16.23 7.23
CA ASN A 56 -1.53 15.60 7.95
C ASN A 56 -1.95 15.18 9.36
N PHE A 57 -1.12 14.34 9.96
CA PHE A 57 -1.28 13.85 11.31
C PHE A 57 -0.03 14.17 12.09
N LYS A 58 -0.21 14.64 13.33
CA LYS A 58 0.89 14.77 14.28
C LYS A 58 1.24 13.36 14.77
N VAL A 59 2.51 13.00 14.72
CA VAL A 59 2.98 11.68 15.09
C VAL A 59 4.09 11.72 16.11
N ASN A 60 4.17 10.66 16.91
CA ASN A 60 5.35 10.28 17.65
C ASN A 60 6.01 9.11 16.91
N VAL A 61 7.24 9.26 16.43
CA VAL A 61 7.97 8.17 15.78
C VAL A 61 8.61 7.30 16.85
N THR A 62 8.15 6.06 16.99
CA THR A 62 8.66 5.12 17.98
C THR A 62 9.84 4.32 17.44
N GLN A 63 9.87 4.07 16.13
CA GLN A 63 10.98 3.38 15.48
C GLN A 63 11.18 3.83 14.03
N VAL A 64 12.43 3.95 13.60
CA VAL A 64 12.80 4.18 12.20
C VAL A 64 13.43 2.90 11.66
N LEU A 65 12.81 2.30 10.64
CA LEU A 65 13.26 1.04 10.01
C LEU A 65 13.99 1.29 8.69
N LYS A 66 13.64 2.38 8.00
CA LYS A 66 14.30 2.89 6.79
C LYS A 66 14.14 4.39 6.73
N ALA A 67 15.23 5.12 6.48
CA ALA A 67 15.20 6.53 6.11
C ALA A 67 16.58 6.92 5.51
N PRO A 68 16.64 7.89 4.59
CA PRO A 68 17.90 8.44 4.11
C PRO A 68 18.75 9.01 5.26
N LYS A 69 20.08 8.94 5.14
CA LYS A 69 20.99 9.59 6.09
C LYS A 69 20.72 11.09 6.14
N GLY A 70 20.68 11.67 7.33
CA GLY A 70 20.40 13.10 7.51
C GLY A 70 18.94 13.49 7.41
N THR A 71 18.00 12.52 7.38
CA THR A 71 16.57 12.82 7.49
C THR A 71 16.30 13.56 8.81
N SER A 72 15.67 14.74 8.71
CA SER A 72 15.24 15.52 9.88
C SER A 72 14.17 14.79 10.69
N GLU A 73 13.98 15.19 11.94
CA GLU A 73 12.92 14.65 12.80
C GLU A 73 11.53 14.73 12.12
N ILE A 74 10.85 13.58 12.05
CA ILE A 74 9.53 13.46 11.44
C ILE A 74 8.46 13.67 12.52
N ARG A 75 7.82 14.85 12.51
CA ARG A 75 6.73 15.18 13.44
C ARG A 75 5.34 15.09 12.81
N TYR A 76 5.29 15.08 11.48
CA TYR A 76 4.06 15.05 10.70
C TYR A 76 4.18 14.11 9.51
N ILE A 77 3.12 13.34 9.27
CA ILE A 77 2.96 12.53 8.07
C ILE A 77 1.76 13.05 7.27
N TYR A 78 1.88 13.05 5.94
CA TYR A 78 0.95 13.71 5.03
C TYR A 78 0.27 12.70 4.12
N THR A 79 -1.03 12.88 3.89
CA THR A 79 -1.82 12.01 3.01
C THR A 79 -2.82 12.85 2.21
N PRO A 80 -3.31 12.36 1.05
CA PRO A 80 -4.43 12.99 0.36
C PRO A 80 -5.61 13.23 1.30
N ARG A 81 -6.35 14.33 1.11
CA ARG A 81 -7.47 14.68 1.99
C ARG A 81 -8.65 13.72 1.82
N ARG A 82 -8.88 13.31 0.58
CA ARG A 82 -10.05 12.55 0.11
C ARG A 82 -9.75 11.07 0.06
N GLN A 83 -10.75 10.25 0.40
CA GLN A 83 -10.57 8.80 0.46
C GLN A 83 -10.51 8.19 -0.95
N GLU A 84 -11.24 8.79 -1.89
CA GLU A 84 -11.19 8.52 -3.32
C GLU A 84 -9.79 8.73 -3.92
N ASP A 85 -9.00 9.65 -3.36
CA ASP A 85 -7.60 9.90 -3.74
C ASP A 85 -6.61 9.03 -2.93
N CYS A 86 -7.07 7.93 -2.35
CA CYS A 86 -6.30 7.07 -1.44
C CYS A 86 -5.82 7.75 -0.15
N GLY A 87 -6.52 8.80 0.29
CA GLY A 87 -6.26 9.49 1.55
C GLY A 87 -6.59 8.65 2.77
N TYR A 88 -5.69 8.67 3.76
CA TYR A 88 -5.93 8.02 5.05
C TYR A 88 -6.76 8.92 5.98
N THR A 89 -7.73 8.33 6.67
CA THR A 89 -8.51 9.01 7.71
C THR A 89 -8.45 8.17 8.99
N VAL A 90 -8.07 8.83 10.07
CA VAL A 90 -8.01 8.26 11.41
C VAL A 90 -9.44 8.03 11.90
N VAL A 91 -9.74 6.81 12.36
CA VAL A 91 -11.07 6.46 12.89
C VAL A 91 -11.21 6.91 14.35
N ASN A 92 -10.14 6.75 15.14
CA ASN A 92 -10.10 7.09 16.57
C ASN A 92 -8.89 7.98 16.86
N SER A 93 -9.01 8.95 17.77
CA SER A 93 -7.98 9.97 18.05
C SER A 93 -6.58 9.43 18.38
N HIS A 94 -6.47 8.21 18.90
CA HIS A 94 -5.21 7.54 19.20
C HIS A 94 -5.10 6.22 18.43
N GLN A 95 -4.04 6.11 17.62
CA GLN A 95 -3.65 4.86 16.98
C GLN A 95 -2.14 4.67 17.20
N SER A 96 -1.77 3.58 17.86
CA SER A 96 -0.39 3.31 18.25
C SER A 96 0.20 2.18 17.40
N GLN A 97 1.53 2.19 17.27
CA GLN A 97 2.32 1.18 16.57
C GLN A 97 1.90 0.95 15.12
N LEU A 98 1.70 2.03 14.37
CA LEU A 98 1.40 1.96 12.96
C LEU A 98 2.68 1.94 12.14
N LEU A 99 2.86 0.87 11.36
CA LEU A 99 3.89 0.83 10.34
C LEU A 99 3.43 1.70 9.16
N ILE A 100 4.21 2.72 8.82
CA ILE A 100 4.01 3.63 7.70
C ILE A 100 5.21 3.48 6.77
N ALA A 101 4.95 3.07 5.53
CA ALA A 101 5.88 3.20 4.42
C ALA A 101 5.46 4.38 3.53
N GLY A 102 6.41 5.23 3.13
CA GLY A 102 6.09 6.43 2.36
C GLY A 102 7.29 7.10 1.70
N TYR A 103 7.00 8.16 0.97
CA TYR A 103 8.00 8.92 0.21
C TYR A 103 8.43 10.17 0.96
N LEU A 104 9.71 10.51 0.87
CA LEU A 104 10.28 11.70 1.47
C LEU A 104 10.41 12.79 0.41
N SER A 105 9.69 13.89 0.57
CA SER A 105 9.81 15.04 -0.32
C SER A 105 9.92 16.33 0.48
N ARG A 106 11.01 17.08 0.27
CA ARG A 106 11.30 18.34 0.97
C ARG A 106 11.18 18.19 2.51
N GLY A 107 11.75 17.13 3.06
CA GLY A 107 11.75 16.82 4.49
C GLY A 107 10.39 16.38 5.06
N LYS A 108 9.40 16.08 4.21
CA LYS A 108 8.06 15.66 4.63
C LYS A 108 7.77 14.25 4.12
N VAL A 109 7.16 13.44 4.98
CA VAL A 109 6.76 12.07 4.66
C VAL A 109 5.34 12.05 4.08
N TYR A 110 5.19 11.51 2.88
CA TYR A 110 3.92 11.36 2.19
C TYR A 110 3.54 9.89 2.06
N PHE A 111 2.31 9.55 2.40
CA PHE A 111 1.78 8.20 2.31
C PHE A 111 0.32 8.19 1.84
N THR A 112 -0.15 7.02 1.41
CA THR A 112 -1.54 6.78 1.00
C THR A 112 -2.04 5.49 1.64
N ARG A 113 -3.33 5.17 1.49
CA ARG A 113 -3.90 3.89 1.92
C ARG A 113 -3.35 2.67 1.16
N CYS A 114 -2.72 2.88 0.00
CA CYS A 114 -2.11 1.80 -0.78
C CYS A 114 -0.68 1.50 -0.34
N HIS A 115 -0.03 2.47 0.28
CA HIS A 115 1.22 2.23 0.96
C HIS A 115 0.91 1.57 2.30
N LEU A 116 1.72 0.56 2.64
CA LEU A 116 1.52 -0.34 3.76
C LEU A 116 1.15 0.44 5.04
N PHE A 117 -0.10 0.27 5.45
CA PHE A 117 -0.66 0.74 6.71
C PHE A 117 -1.10 -0.51 7.48
N TYR A 118 -0.24 -0.98 8.38
CA TYR A 118 -0.58 -2.09 9.25
C TYR A 118 -0.23 -1.74 10.68
N PHE A 119 -1.08 -2.15 11.60
CA PHE A 119 -0.68 -2.22 12.99
C PHE A 119 0.45 -3.23 13.11
N TRP A 120 1.56 -2.82 13.74
CA TRP A 120 2.77 -3.62 13.88
C TRP A 120 2.50 -5.01 14.47
N TYR A 121 1.61 -5.07 15.47
CA TYR A 121 1.21 -6.32 16.13
C TYR A 121 0.44 -7.30 15.23
N ARG A 122 -0.07 -6.84 14.07
CA ARG A 122 -0.78 -7.69 13.10
C ARG A 122 0.14 -8.30 12.03
N LEU A 123 1.41 -7.88 11.99
CA LEU A 123 2.40 -8.48 11.11
C LEU A 123 2.83 -9.84 11.66
N THR A 124 3.13 -10.78 10.78
CA THR A 124 3.73 -12.05 11.21
C THR A 124 5.15 -11.80 11.75
N PRO A 125 5.69 -12.68 12.61
CA PRO A 125 7.07 -12.55 13.09
C PRO A 125 8.10 -12.44 11.95
N HIS A 126 7.88 -13.17 10.85
CA HIS A 126 8.73 -13.09 9.66
C HIS A 126 8.61 -11.73 8.94
N GLN A 127 7.42 -11.14 8.87
CA GLN A 127 7.26 -9.79 8.32
C GLN A 127 7.93 -8.75 9.21
N GLN A 128 7.80 -8.85 10.53
CA GLN A 128 8.46 -7.95 11.47
C GLN A 128 9.99 -8.03 11.32
N LEU A 129 10.56 -9.23 11.29
CA LEU A 129 11.99 -9.45 11.03
C LEU A 129 12.40 -8.92 9.65
N GLY A 130 11.55 -9.15 8.64
CA GLY A 130 11.66 -8.60 7.29
C GLY A 130 11.92 -7.11 7.31
N PHE A 131 11.01 -6.35 7.92
CA PHE A 131 11.11 -4.88 8.02
C PHE A 131 12.29 -4.41 8.86
N GLN A 132 12.67 -5.15 9.91
CA GLN A 132 13.72 -4.74 10.82
C GLN A 132 15.13 -4.89 10.25
N SER A 133 15.40 -5.95 9.49
CA SER A 133 16.78 -6.25 9.09
C SER A 133 16.96 -6.98 7.77
N VAL A 134 15.94 -7.65 7.23
CA VAL A 134 16.14 -8.58 6.11
C VAL A 134 15.77 -7.96 4.75
N TYR A 135 14.68 -7.19 4.67
CA TYR A 135 14.17 -6.70 3.39
C TYR A 135 15.15 -5.81 2.63
N ASN A 136 15.99 -5.05 3.32
CA ASN A 136 17.00 -4.21 2.68
C ASN A 136 17.99 -5.02 1.83
N ALA A 137 18.39 -6.21 2.30
CA ALA A 137 19.35 -7.06 1.59
C ALA A 137 18.78 -7.65 0.30
N GLY A 138 17.45 -7.73 0.19
CA GLY A 138 16.76 -8.26 -0.98
C GLY A 138 16.19 -7.18 -1.91
N CYS A 139 16.59 -5.92 -1.77
CA CYS A 139 16.07 -4.85 -2.64
C CYS A 139 16.59 -4.90 -4.08
N ASP A 140 17.69 -5.60 -4.32
CA ASP A 140 18.19 -5.87 -5.67
C ASP A 140 17.45 -7.06 -6.33
N CYS A 141 16.60 -7.78 -5.57
CA CYS A 141 15.79 -8.87 -6.09
C CYS A 141 14.42 -8.38 -6.57
N GLN A 142 13.95 -8.89 -7.71
CA GLN A 142 12.60 -8.59 -8.19
C GLN A 142 11.60 -9.64 -7.68
N ILE A 143 10.53 -9.18 -7.03
CA ILE A 143 9.46 -10.07 -6.56
C ILE A 143 8.35 -10.12 -7.60
N LEU A 144 8.17 -11.29 -8.22
CA LEU A 144 7.19 -11.54 -9.28
C LEU A 144 5.89 -12.08 -8.66
N PRO A 145 4.78 -11.33 -8.70
CA PRO A 145 3.53 -11.77 -8.10
C PRO A 145 2.89 -12.89 -8.91
N CYS A 146 2.58 -14.01 -8.27
CA CYS A 146 1.74 -15.07 -8.81
C CYS A 146 0.42 -15.14 -8.03
N LEU A 147 -0.55 -14.36 -8.49
CA LEU A 147 -1.82 -14.14 -7.77
C LEU A 147 -3.02 -14.84 -8.42
N LEU A 148 -2.88 -15.27 -9.67
CA LEU A 148 -3.95 -15.88 -10.45
C LEU A 148 -3.73 -17.38 -10.55
N CYS A 149 -4.49 -18.18 -9.78
CA CYS A 149 -4.32 -19.63 -9.72
C CYS A 149 -4.54 -20.34 -11.08
N TRP A 150 -5.27 -19.71 -12.00
CA TRP A 150 -5.61 -20.23 -13.32
C TRP A 150 -4.59 -19.87 -14.42
N ARG A 151 -3.51 -19.16 -14.07
CA ARG A 151 -2.39 -18.89 -14.98
C ARG A 151 -1.10 -19.46 -14.42
N ASN A 152 -0.22 -19.89 -15.32
CA ASN A 152 1.14 -20.24 -14.94
C ASN A 152 1.81 -19.02 -14.28
N CYS A 153 2.48 -19.27 -13.15
CA CYS A 153 3.30 -18.26 -12.52
C CYS A 153 4.46 -17.85 -13.43
N PRO A 154 4.97 -16.62 -13.30
CA PRO A 154 6.23 -16.24 -13.93
C PRO A 154 7.36 -17.17 -13.49
N GLU A 155 8.18 -17.58 -14.45
CA GLU A 155 9.42 -18.29 -14.20
C GLU A 155 10.47 -17.27 -13.75
N PRO A 156 11.03 -17.40 -12.53
CA PRO A 156 11.99 -16.44 -12.01
C PRO A 156 13.38 -16.67 -12.61
N ASP A 157 14.10 -15.58 -12.89
CA ASP A 157 15.55 -15.62 -13.13
C ASP A 157 16.32 -15.68 -11.79
N VAL A 158 17.66 -15.70 -11.82
CA VAL A 158 18.55 -15.82 -10.65
C VAL A 158 18.33 -14.72 -9.61
N THR A 159 17.93 -13.52 -10.04
CA THR A 159 17.66 -12.37 -9.17
C THR A 159 16.21 -12.27 -8.72
N ASP A 160 15.35 -13.16 -9.20
CA ASP A 160 13.91 -13.00 -9.07
C ASP A 160 13.32 -13.98 -8.05
N CYS A 161 12.21 -13.59 -7.45
CA CYS A 161 11.48 -14.40 -6.49
C CYS A 161 10.00 -14.45 -6.87
N THR A 162 9.49 -15.63 -7.20
CA THR A 162 8.06 -15.81 -7.47
C THR A 162 7.28 -15.87 -6.17
N TRP A 163 6.35 -14.92 -5.97
CA TRP A 163 5.49 -14.85 -4.79
C TRP A 163 4.14 -15.51 -5.05
N LYS A 164 3.95 -16.72 -4.52
CA LYS A 164 2.68 -17.47 -4.56
C LYS A 164 1.85 -17.18 -3.31
N GLN A 165 0.52 -17.06 -3.45
CA GLN A 165 -0.36 -16.96 -2.29
C GLN A 165 -0.47 -18.30 -1.54
N ALA A 166 -0.65 -18.27 -0.22
CA ALA A 166 -0.62 -19.47 0.63
C ALA A 166 -1.68 -20.54 0.31
N ASN A 167 -2.77 -20.18 -0.37
CA ASN A 167 -3.82 -21.12 -0.81
C ASN A 167 -3.53 -21.75 -2.19
N TYR A 168 -2.32 -21.58 -2.72
CA TYR A 168 -1.86 -22.23 -3.94
C TYR A 168 -1.59 -23.71 -3.65
N GLN A 169 -2.63 -24.57 -3.78
CA GLN A 169 -2.43 -26.02 -3.82
C GLN A 169 -2.04 -26.42 -5.24
N GLU A 170 -0.90 -27.09 -5.37
CA GLU A 170 -0.31 -27.59 -6.63
C GLU A 170 -1.16 -28.69 -7.30
N THR A 171 -2.29 -29.07 -6.70
CA THR A 171 -3.15 -30.19 -7.11
C THR A 171 -4.15 -29.89 -8.23
N ASP A 172 -4.32 -28.64 -8.63
CA ASP A 172 -5.32 -28.29 -9.67
C ASP A 172 -4.82 -28.48 -11.11
N HIS A 173 -3.56 -28.91 -11.31
CA HIS A 173 -3.02 -29.23 -12.65
C HIS A 173 -3.40 -30.62 -13.19
N TYR A 174 -4.09 -31.47 -12.42
CA TYR A 174 -4.50 -32.82 -12.85
C TYR A 174 -6.02 -33.01 -12.97
N LYS A 175 -6.77 -31.99 -13.42
CA LYS A 175 -8.22 -32.17 -13.62
C LYS A 175 -8.83 -31.83 -14.96
N HIS A 176 -8.04 -31.49 -15.97
CA HIS A 176 -8.57 -31.40 -17.34
C HIS A 176 -7.63 -32.05 -18.36
N SER A 177 -7.74 -33.37 -18.47
CA SER A 177 -7.43 -34.15 -19.67
C SER A 177 -8.49 -35.24 -19.81
#